data_AF-A0A0R0HJJ3-F1
#
_entry.id   AF-A0A0R0HJJ3-F1
#
_cell.length_a   1.000
_cell.length_b   1.000
_cell.length_c   1.000
_cell.angle_alpha   90.00
_cell.angle_beta   90.00
_cell.angle_gamma   90.00
#
_symmetry.space_group_name_H-M   'P 1'
#
loop_
_entity.id
_entity.type
_entity.pdbx_description
1 polymer ?
#
loop_
_entity_poly.entity_id
_entity_poly.type
_entity_poly.pdbx_seq_one_letter_code
_entity_poly.pdbx_strand_id
1 'polypeptide(L)'
;MSVTDMHAESRVEMPLPMYVPRDEQFDESKLNTFLIKRLKAVVHNLIPGLKASLSANNHDFNRFSDIDDLYSDGLPLQDEILKKIPLLQVLTKIQECSQGLLKYDTPKIISKDKFSWLRDDEFSRQAIAGVNPVNIEGLKVFPLVSKLDPETYDHQDSALKKEHILGQLNGMTVQQAIVENKLFMVK
;
A
#
# COMPACT_ATOMS: atom_id res chain seq x y z
N MET A 1 0.48 15.82 28.81
CA MET A 1 0.00 14.56 29.43
C MET A 1 -1.45 14.41 29.07
N SER A 2 -1.87 13.20 28.66
CA SER A 2 -3.27 12.91 28.40
C SER A 2 -4.10 13.05 29.68
N VAL A 3 -5.34 13.52 29.55
CA VAL A 3 -6.28 13.69 30.67
C VAL A 3 -6.73 12.34 31.22
N THR A 4 -6.73 11.29 30.39
CA THR A 4 -7.23 9.95 30.74
C THR A 4 -6.13 8.97 31.14
N ASP A 5 -4.88 9.18 30.71
CA ASP A 5 -3.76 8.29 30.99
C ASP A 5 -2.47 9.09 31.21
N MET A 6 -1.91 8.98 32.40
CA MET A 6 -0.67 9.67 32.78
C MET A 6 0.57 9.13 32.04
N HIS A 7 0.52 7.91 31.52
CA HIS A 7 1.60 7.30 30.74
C HIS A 7 1.49 7.59 29.24
N ALA A 8 0.44 8.28 28.81
CA ALA A 8 0.22 8.66 27.42
C ALA A 8 0.48 10.14 27.17
N GLU A 9 1.14 10.44 26.05
CA GLU A 9 1.28 11.80 25.55
C GLU A 9 -0.07 12.32 25.02
N SER A 10 -0.33 13.60 25.24
CA SER A 10 -1.52 14.27 24.68
C SER A 10 -1.31 14.52 23.19
N ARG A 11 -2.36 14.30 22.38
CA ARG A 11 -2.31 14.57 20.93
C ARG A 11 -1.96 16.03 20.64
N VAL A 12 -0.98 16.24 19.76
CA VAL A 12 -0.69 17.54 19.18
C VAL A 12 -1.56 17.73 17.94
N GLU A 13 -2.33 18.82 17.89
CA GLU A 13 -3.22 19.15 16.77
C GLU A 13 -2.70 20.32 15.94
N MET A 14 -3.15 20.38 14.69
CA MET A 14 -2.85 21.53 13.82
C MET A 14 -3.34 22.84 14.47
N PRO A 15 -2.61 23.95 14.28
CA PRO A 15 -1.43 24.10 13.42
C PRO A 15 -0.08 23.76 14.09
N LEU A 16 -0.07 23.25 15.32
CA LEU A 16 1.16 23.01 16.07
C LEU A 16 1.87 21.75 15.52
N PRO A 17 3.09 21.85 14.95
CA PRO A 17 3.83 20.67 14.53
C PRO A 17 4.30 19.87 15.75
N MET A 18 4.43 18.55 15.58
CA MET A 18 5.15 17.72 16.55
C MET A 18 6.57 18.26 16.68
N TYR A 19 7.03 18.46 17.92
CA TYR A 19 8.34 19.05 18.17
C TYR A 19 9.45 18.19 17.55
N VAL A 20 10.34 18.83 16.81
CA VAL A 20 11.63 18.30 16.40
C VAL A 20 12.70 19.34 16.73
N PRO A 21 13.94 18.92 17.08
CA PRO A 21 15.06 19.84 17.26
C PRO A 21 15.21 20.78 16.06
N ARG A 22 15.69 22.01 16.30
CA ARG A 22 15.70 23.07 15.28
C ARG A 22 16.40 22.65 13.99
N ASP A 23 17.52 21.93 14.11
CA ASP A 23 18.32 21.48 12.98
C ASP A 23 17.63 20.37 12.15
N GLU A 24 16.61 19.72 12.72
CA GLU A 24 15.77 18.69 12.07
C GLU A 24 14.48 19.27 11.47
N GLN A 25 14.21 20.56 11.68
CA GLN A 25 13.03 21.20 11.10
C GLN A 25 13.15 21.27 9.58
N PHE A 26 12.04 21.05 8.90
CA PHE A 26 12.01 21.25 7.45
C PHE A 26 12.29 22.70 7.11
N ASP A 27 13.18 22.89 6.15
CA ASP A 27 13.31 24.14 5.43
C ASP A 27 11.98 24.48 4.71
N GLU A 28 11.74 25.75 4.45
CA GLU A 28 10.43 26.29 4.04
C GLU A 28 9.86 25.57 2.80
N SER A 29 10.71 25.30 1.81
CA SER A 29 10.32 24.58 0.58
C SER A 29 9.87 23.13 0.84
N LYS A 30 10.55 22.42 1.75
CA LYS A 30 10.20 21.05 2.14
C LYS A 30 8.91 21.05 2.97
N LEU A 31 8.76 22.03 3.87
CA LEU A 31 7.55 22.20 4.68
C LEU A 31 6.33 22.44 3.79
N ASN A 32 6.44 23.35 2.82
CA ASN A 32 5.36 23.62 1.87
C ASN A 32 4.99 22.39 1.05
N THR A 33 5.99 21.64 0.56
CA THR A 33 5.76 20.37 -0.15
C THR A 33 5.05 19.35 0.74
N PHE A 34 5.45 19.23 2.00
CA PHE A 34 4.83 18.35 2.98
C PHE A 34 3.37 18.74 3.25
N LEU A 35 3.08 20.02 3.46
CA LEU A 35 1.72 20.53 3.70
C LEU A 35 0.80 20.25 2.51
N ILE A 36 1.27 20.49 1.28
CA ILE A 36 0.52 20.17 0.05
C ILE A 36 0.26 18.66 -0.05
N LYS A 37 1.28 17.81 0.18
CA LYS A 37 1.11 16.35 0.15
C LYS A 37 0.15 15.86 1.23
N ARG A 38 0.20 16.44 2.43
CA ARG A 38 -0.72 16.12 3.53
C ARG A 38 -2.15 16.51 3.18
N LEU A 39 -2.34 17.69 2.60
CA LEU A 39 -3.66 18.13 2.13
C LEU A 39 -4.20 17.20 1.03
N LYS A 40 -3.36 16.83 0.04
CA LYS A 40 -3.70 15.84 -0.99
C LYS A 40 -4.16 14.53 -0.34
N ALA A 41 -3.43 14.02 0.67
CA ALA A 41 -3.82 12.81 1.41
C ALA A 41 -5.16 12.94 2.14
N VAL A 42 -5.44 14.08 2.78
CA VAL A 42 -6.73 14.32 3.45
C VAL A 42 -7.87 14.28 2.42
N VAL A 43 -7.73 14.98 1.30
CA VAL A 43 -8.72 14.98 0.22
C VAL A 43 -8.94 13.58 -0.33
N HIS A 44 -7.86 12.86 -0.59
CA HIS A 44 -7.86 11.49 -1.12
C HIS A 44 -8.51 10.47 -0.18
N ASN A 45 -8.50 10.68 1.13
CA ASN A 45 -9.22 9.84 2.09
C ASN A 45 -10.68 10.27 2.26
N LEU A 46 -10.95 11.57 2.26
CA LEU A 46 -12.25 12.12 2.62
C LEU A 46 -13.29 11.98 1.50
N ILE A 47 -12.89 12.18 0.24
CA ILE A 47 -13.83 12.07 -0.89
C ILE A 47 -14.36 10.64 -1.04
N PRO A 48 -13.54 9.57 -1.04
CA PRO A 48 -14.04 8.21 -1.04
C PRO A 48 -14.95 7.91 0.16
N GLY A 49 -14.57 8.36 1.36
CA GLY A 49 -15.41 8.18 2.55
C GLY A 49 -16.78 8.85 2.43
N LEU A 50 -16.85 10.06 1.86
CA LEU A 50 -18.12 10.74 1.61
C LEU A 50 -18.94 10.09 0.49
N LYS A 51 -18.29 9.65 -0.59
CA LYS A 51 -18.94 8.91 -1.68
C LYS A 51 -19.58 7.63 -1.12
N ALA A 52 -18.86 6.92 -0.25
CA ALA A 52 -19.40 5.74 0.43
C ALA A 52 -20.56 6.10 1.37
N SER A 53 -20.54 7.25 2.06
CA SER A 53 -21.66 7.66 2.92
C SER A 53 -22.90 8.12 2.15
N LEU A 54 -22.74 8.65 0.94
CA LEU A 54 -23.84 9.22 0.13
C LEU A 54 -24.46 8.22 -0.85
N SER A 55 -23.68 7.27 -1.34
CA SER A 55 -24.16 6.29 -2.33
C SER A 55 -24.61 5.02 -1.62
N ALA A 56 -25.92 4.76 -1.61
CA ALA A 56 -26.48 3.58 -0.94
C ALA A 56 -26.04 2.22 -1.55
N ASN A 57 -25.54 2.21 -2.79
CA ASN A 57 -25.30 0.97 -3.56
C ASN A 57 -23.92 0.87 -4.25
N ASN A 58 -23.00 1.82 -4.10
CA ASN A 58 -21.69 1.82 -4.82
C ASN A 58 -20.50 2.05 -3.88
N HIS A 59 -20.32 1.16 -2.90
CA HIS A 59 -19.21 1.24 -1.95
C HIS A 59 -17.90 0.64 -2.49
N ASP A 60 -17.99 -0.38 -3.33
CA ASP A 60 -16.83 -1.19 -3.73
C ASP A 60 -16.37 -0.89 -5.17
N PHE A 61 -15.10 -1.19 -5.44
CA PHE A 61 -14.61 -1.27 -6.83
C PHE A 61 -15.23 -2.50 -7.49
N ASN A 62 -15.98 -2.31 -8.57
CA ASN A 62 -16.64 -3.39 -9.29
C ASN A 62 -15.71 -4.01 -10.33
N ARG A 63 -14.71 -3.25 -10.81
CA ARG A 63 -13.81 -3.63 -11.89
C ARG A 63 -12.41 -3.06 -11.66
N PHE A 64 -11.40 -3.67 -12.28
CA PHE A 64 -10.04 -3.11 -12.27
C PHE A 64 -9.95 -1.73 -12.94
N SER A 65 -10.81 -1.44 -13.92
CA SER A 65 -10.92 -0.10 -14.51
C SER A 65 -11.24 0.97 -13.47
N ASP A 66 -12.05 0.66 -12.47
CA ASP A 66 -12.43 1.63 -11.44
C ASP A 66 -11.23 2.06 -10.58
N ILE A 67 -10.22 1.18 -10.46
CA ILE A 67 -8.93 1.49 -9.82
C ILE A 67 -8.07 2.32 -10.75
N ASP A 68 -8.08 2.01 -12.05
CA ASP A 68 -7.31 2.74 -13.05
C ASP A 68 -7.78 4.19 -13.20
N ASP A 69 -9.09 4.41 -13.07
CA ASP A 69 -9.74 5.71 -13.12
C ASP A 69 -9.18 6.67 -12.07
N LEU A 70 -8.69 6.17 -10.93
CA LEU A 70 -8.01 6.98 -9.91
C LEU A 70 -6.75 7.68 -10.44
N TYR A 71 -6.10 7.10 -11.45
CA TYR A 71 -4.86 7.59 -12.05
C TYR A 71 -5.04 8.20 -13.44
N SER A 72 -6.18 8.03 -14.11
CA SER A 72 -6.50 8.71 -15.36
C SER A 72 -7.39 9.92 -15.11
N ASP A 73 -8.58 9.69 -14.58
CA ASP A 73 -9.66 10.67 -14.46
C ASP A 73 -9.74 11.28 -13.04
N GLY A 74 -9.12 10.62 -12.07
CA GLY A 74 -9.09 11.03 -10.67
C GLY A 74 -10.37 10.65 -9.91
N LEU A 75 -10.52 11.21 -8.71
CA LEU A 75 -11.68 10.95 -7.87
C LEU A 75 -12.93 11.66 -8.41
N PRO A 76 -14.04 10.94 -8.67
CA PRO A 76 -15.27 11.57 -9.13
C PRO A 76 -15.88 12.40 -7.99
N LEU A 77 -15.89 13.72 -8.16
CA LEU A 77 -16.59 14.65 -7.28
C LEU A 77 -18.06 14.77 -7.72
N GLN A 78 -18.97 14.35 -6.87
CA GLN A 78 -20.40 14.64 -7.03
C GLN A 78 -20.72 16.00 -6.40
N ASP A 79 -21.68 16.74 -6.95
CA ASP A 79 -22.11 18.04 -6.42
C ASP A 79 -22.54 17.95 -4.94
N GLU A 80 -23.15 16.83 -4.55
CA GLU A 80 -23.52 16.51 -3.16
C GLU A 80 -22.29 16.52 -2.22
N ILE A 81 -21.15 16.00 -2.67
CA ILE A 81 -19.88 15.96 -1.90
C ILE A 81 -19.31 17.39 -1.76
N LEU A 82 -19.33 18.16 -2.85
CA LEU A 82 -18.86 19.55 -2.85
C LEU A 82 -19.67 20.43 -1.90
N LYS A 83 -20.98 20.21 -1.79
CA LYS A 83 -21.84 20.95 -0.85
C LYS A 83 -21.54 20.62 0.62
N LYS A 84 -21.15 19.37 0.92
CA LYS A 84 -20.87 18.94 2.30
C LYS A 84 -19.54 19.44 2.85
N ILE A 85 -18.57 19.78 1.99
CA ILE A 85 -17.25 20.27 2.43
C ILE A 85 -16.93 21.59 1.74
N PRO A 86 -17.13 22.73 2.43
CA PRO A 86 -16.76 24.04 1.92
C PRO A 86 -15.28 24.13 1.50
N LEU A 87 -14.40 23.43 2.23
CA LEU A 87 -12.97 23.35 1.90
C LEU A 87 -12.73 22.75 0.50
N LEU A 88 -13.50 21.74 0.10
CA LEU A 88 -13.37 21.13 -1.24
C LEU A 88 -13.79 22.12 -2.33
N GLN A 89 -14.78 22.99 -2.10
CA GLN A 89 -15.18 24.01 -3.08
C GLN A 89 -14.09 25.05 -3.34
N VAL A 90 -13.33 25.41 -2.29
CA VAL A 90 -12.18 26.30 -2.43
C VAL A 90 -11.05 25.58 -3.17
N LEU A 91 -10.82 24.31 -2.85
CA LEU A 91 -9.79 23.51 -3.49
C LEU A 91 -10.08 23.20 -4.96
N THR A 92 -11.33 22.93 -5.34
CA THR A 92 -11.68 22.70 -6.76
C THR A 92 -11.48 23.95 -7.60
N LYS A 93 -11.77 25.14 -7.06
CA LYS A 93 -11.45 26.41 -7.72
C LYS A 93 -9.94 26.62 -7.91
N ILE A 94 -9.13 26.15 -6.96
CA ILE A 94 -7.66 26.17 -7.08
C ILE A 94 -7.16 25.06 -8.04
N GLN A 95 -7.89 23.95 -8.14
CA GLN A 95 -7.55 22.80 -8.98
C GLN A 95 -7.81 23.03 -10.46
N GLU A 96 -8.75 23.89 -10.87
CA GLU A 96 -8.79 24.40 -12.25
C GLU A 96 -7.45 25.03 -12.67
N CYS A 97 -6.67 25.51 -11.70
CA CYS A 97 -5.34 26.05 -11.90
C CYS A 97 -4.21 25.00 -11.74
N SER A 98 -4.51 23.82 -11.18
CA SER A 98 -3.50 22.78 -10.89
C SER A 98 -4.07 21.36 -11.09
N GLN A 99 -3.78 20.76 -12.25
CA GLN A 99 -4.02 19.33 -12.47
C GLN A 99 -3.27 18.51 -11.41
N GLY A 100 -3.92 18.02 -10.34
CA GLY A 100 -3.23 17.07 -9.46
C GLY A 100 -3.73 16.80 -8.05
N LEU A 101 -4.79 17.46 -7.55
CA LEU A 101 -5.22 17.29 -6.15
C LEU A 101 -6.27 16.18 -5.94
N LEU A 102 -7.00 15.81 -6.99
CA LEU A 102 -7.98 14.70 -6.98
C LEU A 102 -7.48 13.45 -7.71
N LYS A 103 -6.37 13.60 -8.44
CA LYS A 103 -5.80 12.57 -9.29
C LYS A 103 -4.60 11.98 -8.59
N TYR A 104 -4.57 10.65 -8.49
CA TYR A 104 -3.41 9.94 -8.01
C TYR A 104 -2.31 9.94 -9.07
N ASP A 105 -1.07 9.97 -8.60
CA ASP A 105 0.07 9.82 -9.50
C ASP A 105 0.11 8.37 -9.99
N THR A 106 0.27 8.16 -11.30
CA THR A 106 0.27 6.82 -11.88
C THR A 106 1.45 6.00 -11.35
N PRO A 107 1.22 4.83 -10.72
CA PRO A 107 2.29 3.97 -10.25
C PRO A 107 3.22 3.54 -11.38
N LYS A 108 4.54 3.51 -11.10
CA LYS A 108 5.56 3.17 -12.11
C LYS A 108 5.35 1.79 -12.73
N ILE A 109 4.87 0.82 -11.95
CA ILE A 109 4.63 -0.55 -12.43
C ILE A 109 3.61 -0.60 -13.59
N ILE A 110 2.52 0.18 -13.49
CA ILE A 110 1.49 0.22 -14.54
C ILE A 110 1.74 1.25 -15.63
N SER A 111 2.78 2.09 -15.51
CA SER A 111 3.05 3.20 -16.43
C SER A 111 3.34 2.77 -17.87
N LYS A 112 3.89 1.57 -18.07
CA LYS A 112 4.22 1.00 -19.39
C LYS A 112 3.33 -0.16 -19.77
N ASP A 113 3.03 -1.02 -18.80
CA ASP A 113 2.22 -2.21 -18.98
C ASP A 113 1.22 -2.30 -17.82
N LYS A 114 -0.04 -2.03 -18.13
CA LYS A 114 -1.15 -1.96 -17.19
C LYS A 114 -1.44 -3.28 -16.47
N PHE A 115 -1.04 -4.41 -17.07
CA PHE A 115 -1.32 -5.76 -16.56
C PHE A 115 -0.06 -6.47 -16.05
N SER A 116 1.09 -5.79 -16.02
CA SER A 116 2.36 -6.35 -15.56
C SER A 116 2.27 -6.99 -14.17
N TRP A 117 1.54 -6.36 -13.25
CA TRP A 117 1.38 -6.81 -11.86
C TRP A 117 0.60 -8.12 -11.70
N LEU A 118 -0.10 -8.61 -12.73
CA LEU A 118 -0.83 -9.87 -12.71
C LEU A 118 0.03 -11.09 -13.06
N ARG A 119 1.26 -10.89 -13.53
CA ARG A 119 2.11 -11.98 -14.01
C ARG A 119 3.01 -12.55 -12.92
N ASP A 120 3.18 -13.87 -12.92
CA ASP A 120 4.03 -14.59 -11.95
C ASP A 120 5.52 -14.18 -12.03
N ASP A 121 6.01 -13.80 -13.21
CA ASP A 121 7.36 -13.31 -13.41
C ASP A 121 7.58 -11.98 -12.68
N GLU A 122 6.61 -11.05 -12.78
CA GLU A 122 6.66 -9.77 -12.07
C GLU A 122 6.42 -9.94 -10.57
N PHE A 123 5.51 -10.82 -10.17
CA PHE A 123 5.30 -11.18 -8.76
C PHE A 123 6.61 -11.67 -8.12
N SER A 124 7.30 -12.60 -8.79
CA SER A 124 8.58 -13.15 -8.31
C SER A 124 9.70 -12.11 -8.37
N ARG A 125 9.77 -11.29 -9.42
CA ARG A 125 10.77 -10.22 -9.56
C ARG A 125 10.66 -9.18 -8.44
N GLN A 126 9.45 -8.88 -7.98
CA GLN A 126 9.27 -7.94 -6.87
C GLN A 126 9.87 -8.42 -5.55
N ALA A 127 10.02 -9.73 -5.34
CA ALA A 127 10.68 -10.25 -4.15
C ALA A 127 12.19 -9.92 -4.08
N ILE A 128 12.83 -9.62 -5.21
CA ILE A 128 14.27 -9.27 -5.29
C ILE A 128 14.53 -7.81 -5.73
N ALA A 129 13.55 -7.16 -6.36
CA ALA A 129 13.71 -5.82 -6.94
C ALA A 129 12.41 -4.99 -6.88
N GLY A 130 11.56 -5.26 -5.88
CA GLY A 130 10.34 -4.52 -5.56
C GLY A 130 10.53 -3.62 -4.34
N VAL A 131 9.43 -3.38 -3.61
CA VAL A 131 9.41 -2.50 -2.42
C VAL A 131 10.13 -3.13 -1.23
N ASN A 132 10.05 -4.45 -1.08
CA ASN A 132 10.65 -5.20 0.01
C ASN A 132 11.58 -6.33 -0.51
N PRO A 133 12.80 -5.99 -0.97
CA PRO A 133 13.72 -6.95 -1.59
C PRO A 133 14.57 -7.74 -0.59
N VAL A 134 14.28 -7.69 0.71
CA VAL A 134 15.17 -8.21 1.79
C VAL A 134 14.63 -9.43 2.53
N ASN A 135 13.37 -9.83 2.28
CA ASN A 135 12.72 -10.95 2.99
C ASN A 135 12.81 -12.29 2.24
N ILE A 136 13.30 -12.30 1.01
CA ILE A 136 13.48 -13.55 0.27
C ILE A 136 14.68 -14.32 0.82
N GLU A 137 14.49 -15.60 1.08
CA GLU A 137 15.54 -16.48 1.60
C GLU A 137 15.63 -17.79 0.81
N GLY A 138 16.83 -18.33 0.71
CA GLY A 138 17.06 -19.64 0.11
C GLY A 138 16.52 -20.74 1.01
N LEU A 139 15.66 -21.60 0.46
CA LEU A 139 15.06 -22.69 1.20
C LEU A 139 16.13 -23.71 1.62
N LYS A 140 16.14 -24.10 2.90
CA LYS A 140 17.12 -25.05 3.46
C LYS A 140 16.57 -26.45 3.70
N VAL A 141 15.29 -26.56 4.03
CA VAL A 141 14.63 -27.83 4.36
C VAL A 141 13.28 -27.87 3.66
N PHE A 142 12.88 -29.05 3.21
CA PHE A 142 11.56 -29.31 2.65
C PHE A 142 11.01 -30.64 3.18
N PRO A 143 9.74 -30.69 3.66
CA PRO A 143 8.78 -29.59 3.75
C PRO A 143 9.21 -28.49 4.73
N LEU A 144 8.57 -27.32 4.64
CA LEU A 144 8.79 -26.20 5.55
C LEU A 144 8.41 -26.60 6.98
N VAL A 145 9.20 -26.16 7.95
CA VAL A 145 8.99 -26.44 9.38
C VAL A 145 8.77 -25.12 10.12
N SER A 146 7.63 -24.99 10.78
CA SER A 146 7.33 -23.85 11.66
C SER A 146 8.15 -23.93 12.95
N LYS A 147 8.43 -22.76 13.54
CA LYS A 147 9.02 -22.65 14.89
C LYS A 147 8.01 -22.19 15.95
N LEU A 148 6.73 -22.05 15.56
CA LEU A 148 5.66 -21.67 16.47
C LEU A 148 5.32 -22.82 17.41
N ASP A 149 4.84 -22.48 18.59
CA ASP A 149 4.42 -23.44 19.60
C ASP A 149 3.15 -24.20 19.15
N PRO A 150 3.22 -25.53 18.94
CA PRO A 150 2.06 -26.32 18.54
C PRO A 150 0.94 -26.34 19.58
N GLU A 151 1.23 -26.14 20.87
CA GLU A 151 0.17 -26.10 21.90
C GLU A 151 -0.69 -24.84 21.76
N THR A 152 -0.08 -23.73 21.34
CA THR A 152 -0.76 -22.46 21.12
C THR A 152 -1.44 -22.39 19.75
N TYR A 153 -0.81 -22.92 18.70
CA TYR A 153 -1.21 -22.71 17.31
C TYR A 153 -1.69 -23.96 16.56
N ASP A 154 -1.83 -25.09 17.26
CA ASP A 154 -2.24 -26.39 16.70
C ASP A 154 -1.27 -26.87 15.59
N HIS A 155 -1.74 -27.69 14.64
CA HIS A 155 -0.95 -28.33 13.59
C HIS A 155 -0.15 -27.34 12.73
N GLN A 156 1.18 -27.45 12.80
CA GLN A 156 2.13 -26.57 12.12
C GLN A 156 2.81 -27.16 10.88
N ASP A 157 2.46 -28.39 10.47
CA ASP A 157 3.11 -29.02 9.33
C ASP A 157 2.69 -28.36 8.02
N SER A 158 3.65 -28.18 7.13
CA SER A 158 3.36 -27.60 5.81
C SER A 158 2.53 -28.56 4.97
N ALA A 159 1.37 -28.08 4.50
CA ALA A 159 0.55 -28.80 3.52
C ALA A 159 1.19 -28.88 2.12
N LEU A 160 2.29 -28.16 1.88
CA LEU A 160 2.98 -28.16 0.59
C LEU A 160 3.78 -29.45 0.43
N LYS A 161 3.39 -30.28 -0.54
CA LYS A 161 4.05 -31.53 -0.88
C LYS A 161 5.00 -31.37 -2.06
N LYS A 162 5.97 -32.28 -2.17
CA LYS A 162 6.95 -32.28 -3.28
C LYS A 162 6.26 -32.35 -4.65
N GLU A 163 5.21 -33.17 -4.76
CA GLU A 163 4.39 -33.32 -5.96
C GLU A 163 3.73 -32.02 -6.45
N HIS A 164 3.47 -31.06 -5.56
CA HIS A 164 2.87 -29.77 -5.94
C HIS A 164 3.84 -28.86 -6.70
N ILE A 165 5.15 -28.99 -6.45
CA ILE A 165 6.16 -28.07 -7.00
C ILE A 165 7.04 -28.69 -8.08
N LEU A 166 7.13 -30.02 -8.16
CA LEU A 166 8.03 -30.71 -9.10
C LEU A 166 7.86 -30.25 -10.56
N GLY A 167 6.63 -29.97 -10.99
CA GLY A 167 6.35 -29.49 -12.35
C GLY A 167 6.96 -28.12 -12.68
N GLN A 168 7.29 -27.33 -11.66
CA GLN A 168 7.83 -25.97 -11.80
C GLN A 168 9.35 -25.89 -11.56
N LEU A 169 10.02 -27.03 -11.29
CA LEU A 169 11.44 -27.08 -10.99
C LEU A 169 12.32 -27.36 -12.22
N ASN A 170 11.81 -27.17 -13.44
CA ASN A 170 12.56 -27.35 -14.69
C ASN A 170 13.29 -28.71 -14.77
N GLY A 171 12.64 -29.78 -14.33
CA GLY A 171 13.18 -31.15 -14.32
C GLY A 171 14.09 -31.49 -13.12
N MET A 172 14.38 -30.54 -12.22
CA MET A 172 15.15 -30.82 -10.99
C MET A 172 14.27 -31.50 -9.93
N THR A 173 14.92 -32.31 -9.09
CA THR A 173 14.29 -32.75 -7.83
C THR A 173 14.29 -31.61 -6.80
N VAL A 174 13.40 -31.67 -5.81
CA VAL A 174 13.36 -30.69 -4.70
C VAL A 174 14.71 -30.60 -3.99
N GLN A 175 15.36 -31.74 -3.75
CA GLN A 175 16.64 -31.81 -3.06
C GLN A 175 17.77 -31.21 -3.89
N GLN A 176 17.78 -31.46 -5.19
CA GLN A 176 18.72 -30.82 -6.10
C GLN A 176 18.53 -29.30 -6.11
N ALA A 177 17.29 -28.82 -6.20
CA ALA A 177 17.00 -27.39 -6.18
C ALA A 177 17.45 -26.70 -4.89
N ILE A 178 17.36 -27.38 -3.74
CA ILE A 178 17.87 -26.87 -2.45
C ILE A 178 19.40 -26.83 -2.46
N VAL A 179 20.07 -27.92 -2.85
CA VAL A 179 21.54 -28.03 -2.86
C VAL A 179 22.16 -27.01 -3.82
N GLU A 180 21.55 -26.79 -4.98
CA GLU A 180 22.01 -25.81 -5.97
C GLU A 180 21.59 -24.36 -5.65
N ASN A 181 20.96 -24.10 -4.49
CA ASN A 181 20.39 -22.80 -4.09
C ASN A 181 19.47 -22.18 -5.18
N LYS A 182 18.59 -23.00 -5.75
CA LYS A 182 17.61 -22.61 -6.77
C LYS A 182 16.16 -22.60 -6.26
N LEU A 183 15.94 -22.97 -5.00
CA LEU A 183 14.63 -22.93 -4.35
C LEU A 183 14.63 -21.89 -3.25
N PHE A 184 13.65 -20.98 -3.31
CA PHE A 184 13.55 -19.82 -2.42
C PHE A 184 12.15 -19.76 -1.79
N MET A 185 12.04 -19.02 -0.70
CA MET A 185 10.79 -18.69 -0.05
C MET A 185 10.78 -17.22 0.37
N VAL A 186 9.59 -16.67 0.57
CA VAL A 186 9.39 -15.34 1.14
C VAL A 186 8.79 -15.52 2.54
N LYS A 187 9.33 -14.81 3.51
CA LYS A 187 8.89 -14.84 4.90
C LYS A 187 8.03 -13.64 5.27
#